data_AF-F4B9C6-F1
#
_entry.id   AF-F4B9C6-F1
#
_cell.length_a   1.000
_cell.length_b   1.000
_cell.length_c   1.000
_cell.angle_alpha   90.00
_cell.angle_beta   90.00
_cell.angle_gamma   90.00
#
_symmetry.space_group_name_H-M   'P 1'
#
loop_
_entity.id
_entity.type
_entity.pdbx_description
1 polymer ?
#
loop_
_entity_poly.entity_id
_entity_poly.type
_entity_poly.pdbx_seq_one_letter_code
_entity_poly.pdbx_strand_id
1 'polypeptide(L)'
;MQLNLAEVVSNIFPITRDEIERIYINKNKFIVVIYDFSTSKSRKYEGELKRNKIIFWRNKIKLQVPLKGVRLLRKPIEVGKLDEFEIWEIKGDEKLPSFPLEMSVISS
;
A
#
# COMPACT_ATOMS: atom_id res chain seq x y z
N MET A 1 0.28 11.18 20.56
CA MET A 1 0.07 9.92 19.80
C MET A 1 0.73 10.09 18.44
N GLN A 2 1.87 9.45 18.19
CA GLN A 2 2.46 9.41 16.85
C GLN A 2 1.60 8.47 16.00
N LEU A 3 0.95 9.00 14.96
CA LEU A 3 0.19 8.18 14.01
C LEU A 3 1.17 7.39 13.15
N ASN A 4 1.03 6.07 13.11
CA ASN A 4 1.81 5.24 12.21
C ASN A 4 1.34 5.48 10.77
N LEU A 5 2.26 5.88 9.89
CA LEU A 5 1.96 6.17 8.48
C LEU A 5 1.27 4.98 7.79
N ALA A 6 1.68 3.74 8.09
CA ALA A 6 1.08 2.55 7.50
C ALA A 6 -0.40 2.39 7.89
N GLU A 7 -0.73 2.65 9.16
CA GLU A 7 -2.10 2.60 9.65
C GLU A 7 -2.95 3.70 9.02
N VAL A 8 -2.42 4.92 8.94
CA VAL A 8 -3.12 6.04 8.29
C VAL A 8 -3.42 5.71 6.82
N VAL A 9 -2.41 5.22 6.10
CA VAL A 9 -2.53 4.83 4.69
C VAL A 9 -3.59 3.74 4.53
N SER A 10 -3.52 2.66 5.31
CA SER A 10 -4.47 1.53 5.23
C SER A 10 -5.94 1.94 5.51
N ASN A 11 -6.17 3.02 6.24
CA ASN A 11 -7.50 3.57 6.52
C ASN A 11 -7.99 4.59 5.47
N ILE A 12 -7.08 5.18 4.70
CA ILE A 12 -7.42 6.10 3.60
C ILE A 12 -7.70 5.34 2.30
N PHE A 13 -7.05 4.20 2.09
CA PHE A 13 -7.23 3.34 0.93
C PHE A 13 -7.98 2.06 1.32
N PRO A 14 -9.32 2.13 1.50
CA PRO A 14 -10.10 0.96 1.86
C PRO A 14 -10.03 -0.10 0.76
N ILE A 15 -10.04 -1.35 1.18
CA ILE A 15 -10.13 -2.52 0.31
C ILE A 15 -11.42 -3.29 0.55
N THR A 16 -11.87 -4.04 -0.46
CA THR A 16 -12.95 -5.01 -0.35
C THR A 16 -12.43 -6.39 0.05
N ARG A 17 -13.32 -7.38 0.18
CA ARG A 17 -12.93 -8.76 0.55
C ARG A 17 -12.10 -9.46 -0.53
N ASP A 18 -12.29 -9.09 -1.79
CA ASP A 18 -11.61 -9.69 -2.95
C ASP A 18 -10.36 -8.91 -3.32
N GLU A 19 -9.83 -8.10 -2.41
CA GLU A 19 -8.69 -7.25 -2.64
C GLU A 19 -7.58 -7.53 -1.62
N ILE A 20 -6.33 -7.42 -2.05
CA ILE A 20 -5.15 -7.43 -1.19
C ILE A 20 -4.42 -6.10 -1.28
N GLU A 21 -3.99 -5.58 -0.13
CA GLU A 21 -3.22 -4.34 -0.01
C GLU A 21 -1.78 -4.64 0.41
N ARG A 22 -0.83 -4.04 -0.31
CA ARG A 22 0.57 -3.94 0.10
C ARG A 22 0.99 -2.49 0.23
N ILE A 23 1.58 -2.14 1.36
CA ILE A 23 2.05 -0.78 1.65
C ILE A 23 3.57 -0.79 1.78
N TYR A 24 4.23 0.11 1.06
CA TYR A 24 5.67 0.34 1.16
C TYR A 24 5.93 1.72 1.73
N ILE A 25 6.85 1.84 2.69
CA ILE A 25 7.14 3.11 3.37
C ILE A 25 8.64 3.38 3.40
N ASN A 26 9.01 4.64 3.18
CA ASN A 26 10.33 5.17 3.50
C ASN A 26 10.21 6.60 4.02
N LYS A 27 10.60 6.81 5.28
CA LYS A 27 10.44 8.08 6.00
C LYS A 27 8.97 8.55 5.97
N ASN A 28 8.70 9.61 5.21
CA ASN A 28 7.38 10.19 5.06
C ASN A 28 6.74 9.84 3.71
N LYS A 29 7.38 9.05 2.85
CA LYS A 29 6.85 8.63 1.55
C LYS A 29 6.27 7.23 1.62
N PHE A 30 5.31 6.96 0.75
CA PHE A 30 4.71 5.64 0.63
C PHE A 30 4.30 5.29 -0.79
N ILE A 31 4.18 3.99 -1.04
CA ILE A 31 3.50 3.43 -2.21
C ILE A 31 2.47 2.42 -1.71
N VAL A 32 1.25 2.49 -2.23
CA VAL A 32 0.20 1.50 -1.99
C VAL A 32 -0.10 0.79 -3.29
N VAL A 33 -0.11 -0.54 -3.25
CA VAL A 33 -0.58 -1.37 -4.35
C VAL A 33 -1.76 -2.17 -3.83
N ILE A 34 -2.91 -2.04 -4.50
CA ILE A 34 -4.09 -2.85 -4.23
C ILE A 34 -4.38 -3.68 -5.46
N TYR A 35 -4.46 -4.99 -5.29
CA TYR A 35 -4.82 -5.94 -6.33
C TYR A 35 -6.22 -6.49 -6.06
N ASP A 36 -7.08 -6.47 -7.08
CA ASP A 36 -8.45 -6.98 -7.05
C ASP A 36 -8.50 -8.33 -7.78
N PHE A 37 -8.73 -9.41 -7.01
CA PHE A 37 -8.82 -10.78 -7.52
C PHE A 37 -10.04 -10.99 -8.42
N SER A 38 -11.12 -10.22 -8.24
CA SER A 38 -12.34 -10.36 -9.03
C SER A 38 -12.17 -9.84 -10.46
N THR A 39 -11.38 -8.77 -10.63
CA THR A 39 -11.15 -8.13 -11.94
C THR A 39 -9.75 -8.40 -12.51
N SER A 40 -8.87 -9.04 -11.74
CA SER A 40 -7.44 -9.20 -12.05
C SER A 40 -6.71 -7.88 -12.33
N LYS A 41 -7.19 -6.77 -11.79
CA LYS A 41 -6.62 -5.43 -11.98
C LYS A 41 -5.92 -4.95 -10.72
N SER A 42 -4.87 -4.17 -10.92
CA SER A 42 -4.17 -3.48 -9.84
C SER A 42 -4.41 -1.97 -9.90
N ARG A 43 -4.35 -1.33 -8.73
CA ARG A 43 -4.28 0.12 -8.59
C ARG A 43 -3.10 0.49 -7.71
N LYS A 44 -2.31 1.43 -8.20
CA LYS A 44 -1.12 1.94 -7.54
C LYS A 44 -1.32 3.40 -7.15
N TYR A 45 -0.92 3.71 -5.92
CA TYR A 45 -0.91 5.06 -5.39
C TYR A 45 0.48 5.36 -4.85
N GLU A 46 1.03 6.50 -5.21
CA GLU A 46 2.26 7.00 -4.60
C GLU A 46 1.92 8.24 -3.80
N GLY A 47 2.61 8.46 -2.69
CA GLY A 47 2.26 9.57 -1.83
C GLY A 47 3.28 9.90 -0.76
N GLU A 48 2.96 10.93 0.01
CA GLU A 48 3.73 11.32 1.17
C GLU A 48 2.85 11.92 2.28
N LEU A 49 3.30 11.73 3.50
CA LEU A 49 2.82 12.41 4.69
C LEU A 49 3.49 13.78 4.80
N LYS A 50 2.66 14.82 4.90
CA LYS A 50 3.04 16.15 5.37
C LYS A 50 2.38 16.39 6.72
N ARG A 51 2.95 17.26 7.56
CA ARG A 51 2.56 17.58 8.95
C ARG A 51 1.17 17.10 9.40
N ASN A 52 0.09 17.51 8.73
CA ASN A 52 -1.29 17.19 9.07
C ASN A 52 -2.13 16.65 7.90
N LYS A 53 -1.50 16.18 6.81
CA LYS A 53 -2.21 15.68 5.63
C LYS A 53 -1.41 14.62 4.86
N ILE A 54 -2.12 13.71 4.22
CA ILE A 54 -1.60 12.78 3.23
C ILE A 54 -1.78 13.41 1.85
N ILE A 55 -0.73 13.38 1.03
CA ILE A 55 -0.78 13.77 -0.38
C ILE A 55 -0.49 12.52 -1.19
N PHE A 56 -1.31 12.22 -2.20
CA PHE A 56 -1.08 11.06 -3.06
C PHE A 56 -1.50 11.32 -4.51
N TRP A 57 -1.01 10.49 -5.42
CA TRP A 57 -1.27 10.61 -6.85
C TRP A 57 -1.90 9.33 -7.40
N ARG A 58 -2.87 9.51 -8.31
CA ARG A 58 -3.45 8.44 -9.14
C ARG A 58 -3.68 8.99 -10.54
N ASN A 59 -3.18 8.35 -11.58
CA ASN A 59 -3.41 8.75 -12.98
C ASN A 59 -3.12 10.25 -13.24
N LYS A 60 -2.00 10.77 -12.70
CA LYS A 60 -1.59 12.20 -12.75
C LYS A 60 -2.48 13.17 -11.94
N ILE A 61 -3.53 12.70 -11.29
CA ILE A 61 -4.36 13.51 -10.38
C ILE A 61 -3.72 13.52 -8.99
N LYS A 62 -3.55 14.71 -8.41
CA LYS A 62 -3.03 14.91 -7.04
C LYS A 62 -4.20 15.09 -6.07
N LEU A 63 -4.25 14.24 -5.05
CA LEU A 63 -5.27 14.26 -4.00
C LEU A 63 -4.64 14.58 -2.64
N GLN A 64 -5.37 15.28 -1.77
CA GLN A 64 -4.91 15.70 -0.45
C GLN A 64 -5.98 15.38 0.60
N VAL A 65 -5.59 14.64 1.64
CA VAL A 65 -6.50 14.20 2.71
C VAL A 65 -5.99 14.75 4.04
N PRO A 66 -6.71 15.67 4.70
CA PRO A 66 -6.39 16.09 6.06
C PRO A 66 -6.48 14.91 7.03
N LEU A 67 -5.51 14.80 7.95
CA LEU A 67 -5.52 13.75 8.98
C LEU A 67 -6.58 13.98 10.05
N LYS A 68 -7.07 15.23 10.18
CA LYS A 68 -8.13 15.59 11.12
C LYS A 68 -9.42 14.91 10.68
N GLY A 69 -9.73 13.77 11.31
CA GLY A 69 -10.92 12.97 11.03
C GLY A 69 -10.62 11.55 10.53
N VAL A 70 -9.35 11.20 10.26
CA VAL A 70 -8.99 9.81 9.95
C VAL A 70 -9.17 8.96 11.21
N ARG A 71 -10.09 7.99 11.14
CA ARG A 71 -10.29 6.97 12.18
C ARG A 71 -9.49 5.73 11.81
N LEU A 72 -8.70 5.21 12.75
CA LEU A 72 -7.94 3.98 12.57
C LEU A 72 -8.86 2.78 12.87
N LEU A 73 -9.52 2.28 11.82
CA LEU A 73 -10.43 1.14 11.88
C LEU A 73 -9.74 -0.17 11.52
N ARG A 74 -8.69 -0.10 10.69
CA ARG A 74 -7.95 -1.25 10.17
C ARG A 74 -6.45 -1.12 10.41
N LYS A 75 -5.79 -2.26 10.61
CA LYS A 75 -4.32 -2.37 10.57
C LYS A 75 -3.86 -2.82 9.18
N PRO A 76 -2.71 -2.33 8.70
CA PRO A 76 -2.16 -2.77 7.42
C PRO A 76 -1.88 -4.28 7.44
N ILE A 77 -2.15 -4.94 6.33
CA ILE A 77 -1.95 -6.40 6.17
C ILE A 77 -0.46 -6.71 6.00
N GLU A 78 0.20 -5.98 5.09
CA GLU A 78 1.61 -6.17 4.77
C GLU A 78 2.29 -4.81 4.62
N VAL A 79 3.44 -4.63 5.27
CA VAL A 79 4.22 -3.39 5.25
C VAL A 79 5.69 -3.69 4.95
N GLY A 80 6.18 -3.20 3.82
CA GLY A 80 7.60 -3.33 3.41
C GLY A 80 8.34 -1.98 3.39
N LYS A 81 9.67 -2.03 3.21
CA LYS A 81 10.50 -0.83 2.97
C LYS A 81 10.70 -0.61 1.47
N LEU A 82 10.69 0.66 1.02
CA LEU A 82 10.86 0.98 -0.40
C LEU A 82 12.24 0.58 -0.96
N ASP A 83 13.27 0.53 -0.12
CA ASP A 83 14.64 0.23 -0.54
C ASP A 83 14.80 -1.25 -1.00
N GLU A 84 13.79 -2.09 -0.75
CA GLU A 84 13.75 -3.52 -1.08
C GLU A 84 12.91 -3.85 -2.34
N PHE A 85 12.39 -2.84 -3.07
CA PHE A 85 11.45 -3.08 -4.18
C PHE A 85 11.90 -2.52 -5.54
N GLU A 86 12.16 -3.41 -6.50
CA GLU A 86 11.87 -3.16 -7.91
C GLU A 86 10.37 -3.41 -8.16
N ILE A 87 9.67 -2.42 -8.67
CA ILE A 87 8.22 -2.53 -8.95
C ILE A 87 8.07 -3.25 -10.29
N TRP A 88 7.77 -4.55 -10.24
CA TRP A 88 7.41 -5.33 -11.42
C TRP A 88 6.00 -4.94 -11.89
N GLU A 89 5.90 -4.29 -13.05
CA GLU A 89 4.63 -4.02 -13.70
C GLU A 89 4.13 -5.31 -14.36
N ILE A 90 3.26 -6.05 -13.68
CA ILE A 90 2.64 -7.26 -14.24
C ILE A 90 1.66 -6.82 -15.34
N LYS A 91 2.06 -6.96 -16.60
CA LYS A 91 1.14 -6.86 -17.74
C LYS A 91 0.22 -8.07 -17.68
N GLY A 92 -1.08 -7.85 -17.82
CA GLY A 92 -2.17 -8.79 -17.45
C GLY A 92 -2.20 -10.17 -18.11
N ASP A 93 -1.18 -10.57 -18.87
CA ASP A 93 -1.03 -11.90 -19.47
C ASP A 93 0.20 -12.68 -18.97
N GLU A 94 1.05 -12.09 -18.14
CA GLU A 94 2.13 -12.83 -17.50
C GLU A 94 1.57 -13.56 -16.27
N LYS A 95 1.54 -14.90 -16.35
CA LYS A 95 1.34 -15.75 -15.17
C LYS A 95 2.21 -15.20 -14.06
N LEU A 96 1.59 -14.83 -12.95
CA LEU A 96 2.29 -14.45 -11.73
C LEU A 96 3.49 -15.40 -11.58
N PRO A 97 4.74 -14.91 -11.54
CA PRO A 97 5.79 -15.75 -11.00
C PRO A 97 5.26 -16.13 -9.62
N SER A 98 5.15 -17.43 -9.38
CA SER A 98 4.75 -17.99 -8.10
C SER A 98 5.49 -17.19 -7.05
N PHE A 99 4.78 -16.32 -6.30
CA PHE A 99 5.37 -15.74 -5.11
C PHE A 99 5.86 -16.93 -4.31
N PRO A 100 7.15 -17.01 -3.93
CA PRO A 100 7.56 -18.02 -2.99
C PRO A 100 6.77 -17.71 -1.72
N LEU A 101 5.70 -18.46 -1.49
CA LEU A 101 4.95 -18.49 -0.24
C LEU A 101 5.79 -19.07 0.90
N GLU A 102 7.03 -19.48 0.62
CA GLU A 102 8.01 -19.86 1.61
C GLU A 102 8.73 -18.61 2.11
N MET A 103 8.12 -17.93 3.09
CA MET A 103 8.91 -17.30 4.13
C MET A 103 9.70 -18.41 4.82
N SER A 104 11.03 -18.39 4.68
CA SER A 104 11.90 -19.19 5.53
C SER A 104 11.58 -18.85 6.98
N VAL A 105 11.01 -19.80 7.71
CA VAL A 105 10.95 -19.72 9.17
C VAL A 105 12.40 -19.72 9.62
N ILE A 106 12.89 -18.58 10.09
CA ILE A 106 14.17 -18.53 10.82
C ILE A 106 13.88 -19.18 12.17
N SER A 107 14.08 -20.50 12.26
CA SER A 107 14.20 -21.19 13.53
C SER A 107 15.63 -21.01 14.02
N SER A 108 15.78 -20.24 15.09
CA SER A 108 16.96 -20.22 15.96
C SER A 108 17.20 -21.59 16.60
#